data_AF-A0A8J7E1Z1-F1
#
_entry.id   AF-A0A8J7E1Z1-F1
#
_cell.length_a   1.000
_cell.length_b   1.000
_cell.length_c   1.000
_cell.angle_alpha   90.00
_cell.angle_beta   90.00
_cell.angle_gamma   90.00
#
_symmetry.space_group_name_H-M   'P 1'
#
loop_
_entity.id
_entity.type
_entity.pdbx_description
1 polymer ?
#
loop_
_entity_poly.entity_id
_entity_poly.type
_entity_poly.pdbx_seq_one_letter_code
_entity_poly.pdbx_strand_id
1 'polypeptide(L)'
;MTSPALRRLSLGAIALVSASSVAIAPALAQDTRPLTENTNLIRGCRRLNQAAQIFDNSALGPTTNRIGTLAAGTQITLTGVVASGRAQFFLGSGTLSSVQPVGWLNAGNLGPCGSTPPPTTRACFRANFGLVVRSSPATGTVIAGYNAGDNIFASTNPPTQSTTSDGRIWMATTMFNGSTGWIARTGPNGVGSNVTPQPCP
;
A
#
# COMPACT_ATOMS: atom_id res chain seq x y z
N MET A 1 29.72 12.80 88.68
CA MET A 1 29.78 11.33 88.66
C MET A 1 28.87 10.83 87.54
N THR A 2 29.39 9.91 86.72
CA THR A 2 28.69 8.92 85.86
C THR A 2 27.77 9.40 84.73
N SER A 3 28.27 9.24 83.48
CA SER A 3 27.54 8.95 82.23
C SER A 3 26.70 7.64 82.34
N PRO A 4 25.99 7.11 81.29
CA PRO A 4 25.76 7.58 79.92
C PRO A 4 24.32 7.36 79.36
N ALA A 5 24.15 7.77 78.09
CA ALA A 5 23.31 7.15 77.04
C ALA A 5 21.77 7.17 77.14
N LEU A 6 21.12 7.73 76.11
CA LEU A 6 20.41 6.92 75.12
C LEU A 6 19.96 7.78 73.91
N ARG A 7 20.56 7.48 72.76
CA ARG A 7 20.18 7.92 71.43
C ARG A 7 18.68 7.63 71.21
N ARG A 8 17.89 8.66 70.93
CA ARG A 8 16.58 8.46 70.29
C ARG A 8 16.82 8.32 68.78
N LEU A 9 16.72 7.09 68.30
CA LEU A 9 16.56 6.79 66.87
C LEU A 9 15.19 7.32 66.42
N SER A 10 15.20 8.32 65.55
CA SER A 10 14.06 8.67 64.71
C SER A 10 13.97 7.63 63.58
N LEU A 11 13.10 6.64 63.76
CA LEU A 11 12.67 5.75 62.68
C LEU A 11 11.68 6.51 61.81
N GLY A 12 12.18 7.04 60.69
CA GLY A 12 11.36 7.52 59.60
C GLY A 12 10.64 6.34 58.94
N ALA A 13 9.31 6.33 59.03
CA ALA A 13 8.48 5.53 58.14
C ALA A 13 8.05 6.45 56.99
N ILE A 14 8.89 6.56 55.96
CA ILE A 14 8.45 7.08 54.66
C ILE A 14 7.66 5.95 54.01
N ALA A 15 6.35 6.03 54.05
CA ALA A 15 5.49 5.20 53.21
C ALA A 15 5.71 5.64 51.76
N LEU A 16 6.59 4.94 51.04
CA LEU A 16 6.64 5.00 49.58
C LEU A 16 5.40 4.27 49.06
N VAL A 17 4.32 5.02 48.85
CA VAL A 17 3.22 4.59 48.00
C VAL A 17 3.78 4.58 46.58
N SER A 18 4.21 3.41 46.13
CA SER A 18 4.46 3.16 44.71
C SER A 18 3.14 3.33 43.97
N ALA A 19 2.92 4.54 43.45
CA ALA A 19 1.93 4.77 42.42
C ALA A 19 2.39 4.00 41.17
N SER A 20 1.97 2.75 41.06
CA SER A 20 2.01 2.00 39.82
C SER A 20 1.11 2.73 38.84
N SER A 21 1.66 3.70 38.12
CA SER A 21 1.05 4.21 36.91
C SER A 21 1.02 3.05 35.92
N VAL A 22 -0.08 2.28 35.95
CA VAL A 22 -0.43 1.39 34.86
C VAL A 22 -0.56 2.31 33.66
N ALA A 23 0.47 2.29 32.81
CA ALA A 23 0.36 2.90 31.49
C ALA A 23 -0.72 2.09 30.76
N ILE A 24 -1.95 2.58 30.84
CA ILE A 24 -3.03 2.12 29.97
C ILE A 24 -2.54 2.54 28.59
N ALA A 25 -1.95 1.58 27.87
CA ALA A 25 -1.67 1.77 26.46
C ALA A 25 -2.96 2.28 25.82
N PRO A 26 -2.93 3.33 24.97
CA PRO A 26 -4.12 3.75 24.28
C PRO A 26 -4.60 2.51 23.51
N ALA A 27 -5.79 2.04 23.86
CA ALA A 27 -6.48 1.03 23.08
C ALA A 27 -6.50 1.57 21.64
N LEU A 28 -5.81 0.87 20.74
CA LEU A 28 -5.91 1.12 19.31
C LEU A 28 -7.40 1.17 19.00
N ALA A 29 -7.88 2.33 18.55
CA ALA A 29 -9.26 2.53 18.19
C ALA A 29 -9.62 1.48 17.13
N GLN A 30 -10.23 0.38 17.56
CA GLN A 30 -10.91 -0.55 16.67
C GLN A 30 -12.02 0.27 16.03
N ASP A 31 -11.99 0.37 14.70
CA ASP A 31 -13.03 1.02 13.92
C ASP A 31 -14.35 0.26 14.21
N THR A 32 -15.19 0.79 15.11
CA THR A 32 -16.45 0.18 15.60
C THR A 32 -17.58 0.26 14.57
N ARG A 33 -17.27 0.56 13.30
CA ARG A 33 -18.27 0.58 12.24
C ARG A 33 -18.83 -0.83 12.05
N PRO A 34 -20.17 -0.98 11.97
CA PRO A 34 -20.79 -2.29 11.89
C PRO A 34 -20.33 -3.01 10.62
N LEU A 35 -19.59 -4.09 10.82
CA LEU A 35 -19.37 -5.08 9.76
C LEU A 35 -20.72 -5.70 9.45
N THR A 36 -21.13 -5.66 8.19
CA THR A 36 -22.38 -6.24 7.74
C THR A 36 -22.05 -7.45 6.88
N GLU A 37 -22.68 -8.57 7.18
CA GLU A 37 -22.62 -9.73 6.30
C GLU A 37 -23.68 -9.61 5.21
N ASN A 38 -23.27 -9.77 3.95
CA ASN A 38 -24.16 -9.81 2.81
C ASN A 38 -24.00 -11.17 2.11
N THR A 39 -24.98 -12.04 2.35
CA THR A 39 -24.97 -13.42 1.86
C THR A 39 -24.95 -13.53 0.33
N ASN A 40 -25.48 -12.53 -0.38
CA ASN A 40 -25.46 -12.47 -1.85
C ASN A 40 -24.05 -12.21 -2.43
N LEU A 41 -23.11 -11.78 -1.59
CA LEU A 41 -21.73 -11.50 -1.99
C LEU A 41 -20.77 -12.63 -1.58
N ILE A 42 -21.20 -13.59 -0.77
CA ILE A 42 -20.37 -14.72 -0.35
C ILE A 42 -19.90 -15.49 -1.58
N ARG A 43 -18.59 -15.73 -1.66
CA ARG A 43 -17.95 -16.43 -2.79
C ARG A 43 -18.15 -15.75 -4.14
N GLY A 44 -18.63 -14.51 -4.15
CA GLY A 44 -18.78 -13.71 -5.35
C GLY A 44 -17.42 -13.38 -5.93
N CYS A 45 -17.17 -13.82 -7.16
CA CYS A 45 -15.96 -13.42 -7.87
C CYS A 45 -16.02 -11.92 -8.18
N ARG A 46 -14.93 -11.23 -7.83
CA ARG A 46 -14.69 -9.83 -8.19
C ARG A 46 -13.30 -9.67 -8.78
N ARG A 47 -13.15 -8.63 -9.59
CA ARG A 47 -11.88 -8.29 -10.22
C ARG A 47 -11.50 -6.87 -9.86
N LEU A 48 -10.23 -6.65 -9.53
CA LEU A 48 -9.74 -5.30 -9.31
C LEU A 48 -9.76 -4.50 -10.61
N ASN A 49 -10.43 -3.35 -10.61
CA ASN A 49 -10.45 -2.42 -11.75
C ASN A 49 -9.19 -1.52 -11.79
N GLN A 50 -8.44 -1.46 -10.68
CA GLN A 50 -7.19 -0.74 -10.54
C GLN A 50 -6.32 -1.38 -9.46
N ALA A 51 -5.05 -1.00 -9.37
CA ALA A 51 -4.18 -1.47 -8.29
C ALA A 51 -4.76 -1.04 -6.93
N ALA A 52 -4.77 -1.95 -5.95
CA ALA A 52 -5.40 -1.71 -4.66
C ALA A 52 -4.46 -2.08 -3.51
N GLN A 53 -4.36 -1.18 -2.53
CA GLN A 53 -3.71 -1.49 -1.25
C GLN A 53 -4.60 -2.45 -0.46
N ILE A 54 -3.96 -3.44 0.16
CA ILE A 54 -4.63 -4.47 0.94
C ILE A 54 -4.28 -4.26 2.41
N PHE A 55 -5.30 -4.37 3.26
CA PHE A 55 -5.20 -4.14 4.69
C PHE A 55 -5.59 -5.40 5.48
N ASP A 56 -5.02 -5.57 6.67
CA ASP A 56 -5.32 -6.66 7.60
C ASP A 56 -6.71 -6.52 8.28
N ASN A 57 -7.20 -5.29 8.38
CA ASN A 57 -8.48 -4.96 8.99
C ASN A 57 -9.27 -3.93 8.17
N SER A 58 -10.52 -3.69 8.58
CA SER A 58 -11.43 -2.81 7.84
C SER A 58 -11.03 -1.34 7.88
N ALA A 59 -10.13 -0.89 8.76
CA ALA A 59 -9.65 0.49 8.80
C ALA A 59 -8.58 0.72 7.70
N LEU A 60 -9.06 1.05 6.50
CA LEU A 60 -8.20 1.41 5.36
C LEU A 60 -7.49 2.75 5.63
N GLY A 61 -6.22 2.87 5.23
CA GLY A 61 -5.46 4.12 5.27
C GLY A 61 -4.17 4.05 6.09
N PRO A 62 -4.20 3.64 7.37
CA PRO A 62 -2.98 3.49 8.17
C PRO A 62 -1.99 2.51 7.54
N THR A 63 -0.74 2.93 7.37
CA THR A 63 0.32 2.10 6.79
C THR A 63 0.65 0.89 7.65
N THR A 64 0.43 0.98 8.97
CA THR A 64 0.58 -0.14 9.92
C THR A 64 -0.34 -1.31 9.63
N ASN A 65 -1.49 -1.03 9.02
CA ASN A 65 -2.52 -2.02 8.71
C ASN A 65 -2.37 -2.56 7.29
N ARG A 66 -1.44 -2.00 6.49
CA ARG A 66 -1.25 -2.38 5.08
C ARG A 66 -0.40 -3.65 5.00
N ILE A 67 -1.02 -4.73 4.53
CA ILE A 67 -0.35 -6.02 4.29
C ILE A 67 0.22 -6.14 2.88
N GLY A 68 -0.21 -5.30 1.94
CA GLY A 68 0.36 -5.34 0.60
C GLY A 68 -0.37 -4.49 -0.44
N THR A 69 -0.17 -4.86 -1.71
CA THR A 69 -0.83 -4.25 -2.85
C THR A 69 -1.08 -5.32 -3.91
N LEU A 70 -2.28 -5.35 -4.46
CA LEU A 70 -2.64 -6.20 -5.58
C LEU A 70 -2.72 -5.37 -6.86
N ALA A 71 -2.36 -6.00 -7.96
CA ALA A 71 -2.38 -5.37 -9.27
C ALA A 71 -3.82 -5.19 -9.78
N ALA A 72 -4.00 -4.25 -10.70
CA ALA A 72 -5.22 -4.18 -11.48
C ALA A 72 -5.44 -5.52 -12.20
N GLY A 73 -6.71 -5.91 -12.31
CA GLY A 73 -7.10 -7.15 -12.96
C GLY A 73 -6.92 -8.41 -12.12
N THR A 74 -6.38 -8.35 -10.89
CA THR A 74 -6.37 -9.51 -9.98
C THR A 74 -7.80 -9.93 -9.65
N GLN A 75 -8.07 -11.22 -9.81
CA GLN A 75 -9.32 -11.82 -9.38
C GLN A 75 -9.25 -12.16 -7.89
N ILE A 76 -10.30 -11.82 -7.19
CA ILE A 76 -10.48 -12.03 -5.77
C ILE A 76 -11.86 -12.64 -5.54
N THR A 77 -12.02 -13.31 -4.40
CA THR A 77 -13.29 -13.87 -4.00
C THR A 77 -13.76 -13.17 -2.74
N LEU A 78 -14.98 -12.63 -2.78
CA LEU A 78 -15.57 -11.97 -1.63
C LEU A 78 -15.92 -12.97 -0.52
N THR A 79 -15.65 -12.60 0.72
CA THR A 79 -16.08 -13.40 1.89
C THR A 79 -17.55 -13.20 2.22
N GLY A 80 -18.16 -12.11 1.73
CA GLY A 80 -19.51 -11.66 2.11
C GLY A 80 -19.51 -10.64 3.24
N VAL A 81 -18.38 -10.45 3.93
CA VAL A 81 -18.23 -9.42 4.96
C VAL A 81 -17.89 -8.08 4.31
N VAL A 82 -18.71 -7.07 4.56
CA VAL A 82 -18.55 -5.72 4.03
C VAL A 82 -18.63 -4.67 5.15
N ALA A 83 -18.01 -3.52 4.90
CA ALA A 83 -18.22 -2.29 5.66
C ALA A 83 -18.48 -1.15 4.67
N SER A 84 -18.94 0.02 5.13
CA SER A 84 -19.25 1.14 4.22
C SER A 84 -18.08 1.47 3.28
N GLY A 85 -18.25 1.19 1.97
CA GLY A 85 -17.23 1.39 0.93
C GLY A 85 -16.08 0.37 0.93
N ARG A 86 -16.17 -0.73 1.67
CA ARG A 86 -15.06 -1.66 1.91
C ARG A 86 -15.54 -3.11 1.80
N ALA A 87 -14.67 -3.97 1.28
CA ALA A 87 -14.98 -5.38 1.14
C ALA A 87 -13.82 -6.23 1.66
N GLN A 88 -14.17 -7.32 2.33
CA GLN A 88 -13.22 -8.37 2.67
C GLN A 88 -13.20 -9.43 1.58
N PHE A 89 -12.00 -9.93 1.29
CA PHE A 89 -11.78 -10.92 0.23
C PHE A 89 -10.71 -11.94 0.61
N PHE A 90 -10.62 -13.00 -0.20
CA PHE A 90 -9.48 -13.91 -0.26
C PHE A 90 -9.01 -14.09 -1.71
N LEU A 91 -7.75 -14.50 -1.91
CA LEU A 91 -7.17 -14.76 -3.23
C LEU A 91 -7.64 -16.11 -3.78
N GLY A 92 -8.08 -16.12 -5.04
CA GLY A 92 -8.81 -17.25 -5.64
C GLY A 92 -7.99 -18.40 -6.23
N SER A 93 -6.71 -18.56 -5.91
CA SER A 93 -5.87 -19.63 -6.50
C SER A 93 -5.35 -20.64 -5.47
N GLY A 94 -5.86 -21.87 -5.54
CA GLY A 94 -5.32 -23.06 -4.86
C GLY A 94 -6.35 -23.81 -4.02
N THR A 95 -6.33 -25.15 -4.11
CA THR A 95 -7.04 -26.07 -3.21
C THR A 95 -6.97 -25.59 -1.77
N LEU A 96 -8.13 -25.48 -1.13
CA LEU A 96 -8.36 -24.87 0.18
C LEU A 96 -7.25 -25.20 1.20
N SER A 97 -6.28 -24.30 1.38
CA SER A 97 -5.46 -24.26 2.59
C SER A 97 -6.37 -23.83 3.73
N SER A 98 -6.25 -24.49 4.89
CA SER A 98 -7.02 -24.17 6.11
C SER A 98 -6.73 -22.78 6.68
N VAL A 99 -5.75 -22.07 6.12
CA VAL A 99 -5.41 -20.69 6.43
C VAL A 99 -5.49 -19.87 5.14
N GLN A 100 -6.67 -19.36 4.81
CA GLN A 100 -6.84 -18.38 3.74
C GLN A 100 -6.53 -16.99 4.30
N PRO A 101 -5.46 -16.30 3.86
CA PRO A 101 -5.24 -14.91 4.25
C PRO A 101 -6.39 -14.06 3.70
N VAL A 102 -7.20 -13.53 4.60
CA VAL A 102 -8.24 -12.55 4.28
C VAL A 102 -7.63 -11.16 4.26
N GLY A 103 -8.06 -10.34 3.31
CA GLY A 103 -7.63 -8.95 3.19
C GLY A 103 -8.81 -8.01 3.04
N TRP A 104 -8.59 -6.75 3.36
CA TRP A 104 -9.55 -5.67 3.20
C TRP A 104 -9.08 -4.69 2.13
N LEU A 105 -10.03 -4.18 1.35
CA LEU A 105 -9.79 -3.16 0.34
C LEU A 105 -10.99 -2.25 0.15
N ASN A 106 -10.81 -1.17 -0.62
CA ASN A 106 -11.90 -0.29 -1.03
C ASN A 106 -12.79 -0.99 -2.08
N ALA A 107 -14.07 -1.18 -1.76
CA ALA A 107 -15.02 -1.87 -2.62
C ALA A 107 -15.26 -1.16 -3.96
N GLY A 108 -15.02 0.15 -4.05
CA GLY A 108 -15.06 0.91 -5.31
C GLY A 108 -14.01 0.46 -6.32
N ASN A 109 -13.00 -0.31 -5.88
CA ASN A 109 -11.99 -0.89 -6.75
C ASN A 109 -12.42 -2.23 -7.36
N LEU A 110 -13.65 -2.70 -7.09
CA LEU A 110 -14.14 -4.01 -7.52
C LEU A 110 -15.11 -3.92 -8.69
N GLY A 111 -14.83 -4.70 -9.72
CA GLY A 111 -15.74 -4.97 -10.85
C GLY A 111 -16.19 -6.43 -10.90
N PRO A 112 -17.14 -6.76 -11.80
CA PRO A 112 -17.56 -8.15 -12.03
C PRO A 112 -16.40 -9.00 -12.59
N CYS A 113 -16.41 -10.29 -12.29
CA CYS A 113 -15.54 -11.24 -12.99
C CYS A 113 -16.10 -11.53 -14.39
N GLY A 114 -15.42 -11.03 -15.42
CA GLY A 114 -15.60 -11.43 -16.82
C GLY A 114 -14.31 -12.02 -17.39
N SER A 115 -14.40 -12.69 -18.55
CA SER A 115 -13.29 -13.30 -19.30
C SER A 115 -12.29 -12.29 -19.88
N THR A 116 -12.31 -11.04 -19.46
CA THR A 116 -11.35 -10.02 -19.85
C THR A 116 -11.25 -8.99 -18.73
N PRO A 117 -10.04 -8.56 -18.33
CA PRO A 117 -9.92 -7.38 -17.49
C PRO A 117 -10.60 -6.23 -18.21
N PRO A 118 -11.26 -5.27 -17.52
CA PRO A 118 -11.34 -3.95 -18.11
C PRO A 118 -9.89 -3.55 -18.40
N PRO A 119 -9.48 -3.33 -19.65
CA PRO A 119 -8.19 -2.73 -19.89
C PRO A 119 -8.29 -1.33 -19.32
N THR A 120 -7.61 -1.05 -18.22
CA THR A 120 -7.10 0.30 -18.02
C THR A 120 -6.10 0.48 -19.17
N THR A 121 -6.57 1.05 -20.28
CA THR A 121 -5.91 1.09 -21.59
C THR A 121 -4.47 1.60 -21.49
N ARG A 122 -4.19 2.38 -20.44
CA ARG A 122 -2.86 2.85 -20.00
C ARG A 122 -2.78 2.99 -18.49
N ALA A 123 -1.57 2.98 -17.95
CA ALA A 123 -1.28 3.50 -16.61
C ALA A 123 -0.67 4.90 -16.74
N CYS A 124 -1.12 5.85 -15.94
CA CYS A 124 -0.73 7.25 -16.05
C CYS A 124 0.04 7.74 -14.83
N PHE A 125 1.00 8.62 -15.09
CA PHE A 125 1.88 9.18 -14.09
C PHE A 125 2.09 10.66 -14.36
N ARG A 126 2.40 11.41 -13.31
CA ARG A 126 2.86 12.79 -13.38
C ARG A 126 4.37 12.83 -13.16
N ALA A 127 5.09 13.56 -14.00
CA ALA A 127 6.52 13.80 -13.79
C ALA A 127 6.71 14.67 -12.53
N ASN A 128 7.52 14.23 -11.56
CA ASN A 128 7.79 15.03 -10.37
C ASN A 128 8.83 16.13 -10.63
N PHE A 129 9.67 15.93 -11.65
CA PHE A 129 10.74 16.82 -12.10
C PHE A 129 11.00 16.58 -13.60
N GLY A 130 11.94 17.33 -14.19
CA GLY A 130 12.36 17.10 -15.57
C GLY A 130 12.96 15.70 -15.75
N LEU A 131 12.44 14.93 -16.71
CA LEU A 131 12.88 13.58 -17.02
C LEU A 131 13.36 13.48 -18.47
N VAL A 132 14.36 12.64 -18.70
CA VAL A 132 14.80 12.26 -20.03
C VAL A 132 14.20 10.92 -20.43
N VAL A 133 13.77 10.82 -21.68
CA VAL A 133 13.30 9.58 -22.29
C VAL A 133 14.43 8.99 -23.13
N ARG A 134 14.74 7.71 -22.92
CA ARG A 134 15.80 6.98 -23.62
C ARG A 134 15.24 5.87 -24.51
N SER A 135 15.98 5.51 -25.55
CA SER A 135 15.64 4.39 -26.45
C SER A 135 15.75 3.02 -25.77
N SER A 136 16.60 2.89 -24.75
CA SER A 136 16.70 1.71 -23.88
C SER A 136 17.04 2.10 -22.43
N PRO A 137 16.76 1.24 -21.43
CA PRO A 137 17.11 1.48 -20.04
C PRO A 137 18.60 1.74 -19.84
N ALA A 138 18.95 2.78 -19.08
CA ALA A 138 20.29 3.23 -18.70
C ALA A 138 21.26 3.64 -19.83
N THR A 139 21.46 2.80 -20.85
CA THR A 139 22.49 2.98 -21.88
C THR A 139 21.96 3.57 -23.19
N GLY A 140 20.64 3.64 -23.37
CA GLY A 140 20.03 4.16 -24.59
C GLY A 140 20.28 5.65 -24.80
N THR A 141 20.28 6.06 -26.07
CA THR A 141 20.32 7.47 -26.47
C THR A 141 19.08 8.22 -25.96
N VAL A 142 19.23 9.51 -25.67
CA VAL A 142 18.10 10.37 -25.32
C VAL A 142 17.30 10.67 -26.58
N ILE A 143 16.00 10.41 -26.54
CA ILE A 143 15.09 10.54 -27.70
C ILE A 143 13.95 11.54 -27.45
N ALA A 144 13.69 11.91 -26.19
CA ALA A 144 12.75 12.95 -25.81
C ALA A 144 12.98 13.38 -24.36
N GLY A 145 12.13 14.28 -23.85
CA GLY A 145 12.08 14.66 -22.45
C GLY A 145 10.67 15.01 -22.00
N TYR A 146 10.44 14.92 -20.69
CA TYR A 146 9.26 15.43 -19.99
C TYR A 146 9.69 16.55 -19.06
N ASN A 147 8.88 17.61 -18.99
CA ASN A 147 9.02 18.66 -17.98
C ASN A 147 8.40 18.21 -16.66
N ALA A 148 8.75 18.91 -15.58
CA ALA A 148 8.09 18.71 -14.30
C ALA A 148 6.59 19.00 -14.43
N GLY A 149 5.77 18.04 -14.00
CA GLY A 149 4.31 18.12 -14.05
C GLY A 149 3.64 17.54 -15.30
N ASP A 150 4.41 17.13 -16.31
CA ASP A 150 3.86 16.52 -17.51
C ASP A 150 3.17 15.18 -17.22
N ASN A 151 2.19 14.86 -18.06
CA ASN A 151 1.52 13.57 -18.07
C ASN A 151 2.35 12.53 -18.83
N ILE A 152 2.60 11.40 -18.19
CA ILE A 152 3.36 10.28 -18.73
C ILE A 152 2.44 9.08 -18.82
N PHE A 153 2.40 8.46 -19.99
CA PHE A 153 1.62 7.27 -20.26
C PHE A 153 2.55 6.05 -20.33
N ALA A 154 2.32 5.04 -19.50
CA ALA A 154 3.03 3.77 -19.63
C ALA A 154 2.66 3.07 -20.94
N SER A 155 3.60 2.34 -21.53
CA SER A 155 3.36 1.60 -22.78
C SER A 155 2.41 0.41 -22.63
N THR A 156 2.28 -0.11 -21.41
CA THR A 156 1.49 -1.28 -21.05
C THR A 156 0.85 -1.06 -19.69
N ASN A 157 -0.14 -1.89 -19.36
CA ASN A 157 -0.72 -1.94 -18.04
C ASN A 157 -0.80 -3.40 -17.55
N PRO A 158 -0.03 -3.81 -16.53
CA PRO A 158 0.87 -2.98 -15.71
C PRO A 158 2.08 -2.43 -16.50
N PRO A 159 2.71 -1.32 -16.07
CA PRO A 159 3.86 -0.75 -16.75
C PRO A 159 5.00 -1.75 -16.87
N THR A 160 5.55 -1.92 -18.07
CA THR A 160 6.80 -2.66 -18.26
C THR A 160 7.94 -1.94 -17.57
N GLN A 161 8.68 -2.67 -16.74
CA GLN A 161 9.80 -2.14 -15.96
C GLN A 161 11.08 -2.94 -16.20
N SER A 162 12.22 -2.28 -16.04
CA SER A 162 13.54 -2.89 -16.10
C SER A 162 14.43 -2.31 -15.01
N THR A 163 15.06 -3.16 -14.21
CA THR A 163 16.00 -2.73 -13.17
C THR A 163 17.41 -2.85 -13.70
N THR A 164 18.18 -1.77 -13.64
CA THR A 164 19.56 -1.73 -14.13
C THR A 164 20.56 -2.01 -13.00
N SER A 165 21.83 -2.20 -13.34
CA SER A 165 22.90 -2.60 -12.39
C SER A 165 23.12 -1.60 -11.25
N ASP A 166 22.78 -0.33 -11.47
CA ASP A 166 22.76 0.72 -10.45
C ASP A 166 21.52 0.67 -9.55
N GLY A 167 20.68 -0.37 -9.65
CA GLY A 167 19.45 -0.55 -8.88
C GLY A 167 18.30 0.38 -9.28
N ARG A 168 18.47 1.21 -10.31
CA ARG A 168 17.44 2.11 -10.80
C ARG A 168 16.36 1.33 -11.54
N ILE A 169 15.10 1.67 -11.29
CA ILE A 169 13.96 1.11 -12.03
C ILE A 169 13.63 2.04 -13.19
N TRP A 170 13.64 1.48 -14.39
CA TRP A 170 13.20 2.12 -15.62
C TRP A 170 11.78 1.68 -15.96
N MET A 171 11.00 2.59 -16.52
CA MET A 171 9.62 2.32 -16.94
C MET A 171 9.46 2.66 -18.41
N ALA A 172 8.86 1.74 -19.17
CA ALA A 172 8.51 1.97 -20.57
C ALA A 172 7.28 2.88 -20.67
N THR A 173 7.35 3.86 -21.55
CA THR A 173 6.37 4.92 -21.75
C THR A 173 6.07 5.08 -23.23
N THR A 174 4.85 5.47 -23.57
CA THR A 174 4.51 5.87 -24.94
C THR A 174 4.55 7.39 -25.05
N MET A 175 5.24 7.88 -26.06
CA MET A 175 5.35 9.30 -26.38
C MET A 175 4.21 9.75 -27.30
N PHE A 176 4.06 11.07 -27.49
CA PHE A 176 2.99 11.66 -28.30
C PHE A 176 2.99 11.17 -29.76
N ASN A 177 4.17 10.87 -30.32
CA ASN A 177 4.33 10.33 -31.68
C ASN A 177 4.02 8.82 -31.79
N GLY A 178 3.52 8.18 -30.73
CA GLY A 178 3.20 6.76 -30.69
C GLY A 178 4.38 5.82 -30.47
N SER A 179 5.62 6.34 -30.46
CA SER A 179 6.81 5.53 -30.18
C SER A 179 6.99 5.25 -28.69
N THR A 180 7.77 4.21 -28.37
CA THR A 180 8.05 3.78 -26.99
C THR A 180 9.44 4.23 -26.56
N GLY A 181 9.57 4.68 -25.32
CA GLY A 181 10.85 5.03 -24.70
C GLY A 181 10.85 4.76 -23.20
N TRP A 182 12.00 4.90 -22.57
CA TRP A 182 12.23 4.54 -21.17
C TRP A 182 12.59 5.75 -20.33
N ILE A 183 11.93 5.90 -19.20
CA ILE A 183 12.28 6.89 -18.18
C ILE A 183 12.78 6.21 -16.92
N ALA A 184 13.66 6.89 -16.19
CA ALA A 184 14.01 6.50 -14.84
C ALA A 184 12.81 6.77 -13.91
N ARG A 185 12.18 5.71 -13.40
CA ARG A 185 11.10 5.81 -12.41
C ARG A 185 11.63 6.15 -11.02
N THR A 186 12.86 5.73 -10.71
CA THR A 186 13.52 5.99 -9.43
C THR A 186 14.90 6.61 -9.64
N GLY A 187 15.55 7.02 -8.55
CA GLY A 187 16.99 7.27 -8.52
C GLY A 187 17.82 5.96 -8.50
N PRO A 188 19.16 6.08 -8.45
CA PRO A 188 20.05 4.96 -8.17
C PRO A 188 19.65 4.23 -6.89
N ASN A 189 19.94 2.93 -6.82
CA ASN A 189 19.57 2.02 -5.74
C ASN A 189 18.06 1.96 -5.45
N GLY A 190 17.22 2.33 -6.42
CA GLY A 190 15.77 2.35 -6.26
C GLY A 190 15.25 3.49 -5.38
N VAL A 191 16.10 4.47 -5.04
CA VAL A 191 15.75 5.53 -4.08
C VAL A 191 14.80 6.54 -4.70
N GLY A 192 13.74 6.87 -3.96
CA GLY A 192 12.77 7.89 -4.34
C GLY A 192 11.89 7.49 -5.53
N SER A 193 10.98 8.39 -5.90
CA SER A 193 10.13 8.23 -7.09
C SER A 193 10.17 9.50 -7.91
N ASN A 194 10.53 9.33 -9.17
CA ASN A 194 10.62 10.42 -10.15
C ASN A 194 9.27 10.74 -10.77
N VAL A 195 8.27 9.89 -10.52
CA VAL A 195 6.91 10.02 -11.02
C VAL A 195 5.90 9.73 -9.92
N THR A 196 4.72 10.33 -10.02
CA THR A 196 3.58 10.07 -9.11
C THR A 196 2.45 9.42 -9.90
N PRO A 197 1.93 8.24 -9.51
CA PRO A 197 0.76 7.65 -10.16
C PRO A 197 -0.44 8.61 -10.11
N GLN A 198 -1.18 8.71 -11.21
CA GLN A 198 -2.39 9.54 -11.29
C GLN A 198 -3.46 8.87 -12.17
N PRO A 199 -4.74 9.26 -12.04
CA PRO A 199 -5.77 8.87 -13.00
C PRO A 199 -5.37 9.26 -14.42
N CYS A 200 -5.69 8.41 -15.40
CA CYS A 200 -5.54 8.78 -16.80
C CYS A 200 -6.62 9.82 -17.17
N PRO A 201 -6.26 10.87 -17.93
CA PRO A 201 -7.22 11.79 -18.53
C PRO A 201 -8.08 11.10 -19.60
#